data_AF-A0A933MPV1-F1
#
_entry.id   AF-A0A933MPV1-F1
#
_cell.length_a   1.000
_cell.length_b   1.000
_cell.length_c   1.000
_cell.angle_alpha   90.00
_cell.angle_beta   90.00
_cell.angle_gamma   90.00
#
_symmetry.space_group_name_H-M   'P 1'
#
loop_
_entity.id
_entity.type
_entity.pdbx_description
1 polymer ?
#
loop_
_entity_poly.entity_id
_entity_poly.type
_entity_poly.pdbx_seq_one_letter_code
_entity_poly.pdbx_strand_id
1 'polypeptide(L)' 'RISVGKGPHHIAFSRDGRRAYVANNDSGVVTVVDVASRGMAGRIPAGRGLHGVAVREWEWPR' A
#
# COMPACT_ATOMS: atom_id res chain seq x y z
N ARG A 1 7.88 14.43 0.88
CA ARG A 1 8.47 13.14 0.43
C ARG A 1 8.13 12.09 1.47
N ILE A 2 7.64 10.91 1.07
CA ILE A 2 7.23 9.82 1.99
C ILE A 2 8.17 8.64 1.76
N SER A 3 8.77 8.10 2.84
CA SER A 3 9.62 6.91 2.76
C SER A 3 8.76 5.66 2.85
N VAL A 4 8.74 4.85 1.80
CA VAL A 4 7.82 3.71 1.68
C VAL A 4 8.52 2.35 1.60
N GLY A 5 9.80 2.28 1.27
CA GLY A 5 10.52 1.02 1.09
C GLY A 5 11.49 1.11 -0.09
N LYS A 6 12.00 -0.05 -0.51
CA LYS A 6 12.90 -0.18 -1.67
C LYS A 6 12.16 -0.79 -2.86
N GLY A 7 12.46 -0.31 -4.06
CA GLY A 7 11.83 -0.76 -5.31
C GLY A 7 10.31 -0.52 -5.37
N PRO A 8 9.79 0.70 -5.18
CA PRO A 8 8.36 0.94 -5.35
C PRO A 8 7.94 0.73 -6.82
N HIS A 9 6.99 -0.17 -7.07
CA HIS A 9 6.53 -0.51 -8.44
C HIS A 9 5.08 -0.07 -8.71
N HIS A 10 4.20 -0.16 -7.72
CA HIS A 10 2.77 0.11 -7.90
C HIS A 10 2.20 0.81 -6.67
N ILE A 11 1.21 1.68 -6.88
CA ILE A 11 0.41 2.33 -5.84
C ILE A 11 -1.08 2.15 -6.11
N ALA A 12 -1.85 1.79 -5.08
CA ALA A 12 -3.31 1.78 -5.12
C ALA A 12 -3.89 2.57 -3.95
N PHE A 13 -5.02 3.23 -4.14
CA PHE A 13 -5.70 4.00 -3.10
C PHE A 13 -6.92 3.24 -2.57
N SER A 14 -7.24 3.43 -1.29
CA SER A 14 -8.55 3.03 -0.74
C SER A 14 -9.67 3.82 -1.41
N ARG A 15 -10.91 3.31 -1.33
CA ARG A 15 -12.06 3.94 -1.99
C ARG A 15 -12.33 5.35 -1.46
N ASP A 16 -12.15 5.53 -0.15
CA ASP A 16 -12.28 6.82 0.53
C ASP A 16 -11.07 7.74 0.37
N GLY A 17 -10.02 7.30 -0.32
CA GLY A 17 -8.78 8.05 -0.55
C GLY A 17 -7.94 8.30 0.70
N ARG A 18 -8.30 7.74 1.86
CA ARG A 18 -7.57 7.97 3.12
C ARG A 18 -6.26 7.21 3.19
N ARG A 19 -6.16 6.08 2.49
CA ARG A 19 -4.97 5.23 2.47
C ARG A 19 -4.43 5.07 1.07
N ALA A 20 -3.10 5.05 0.97
CA ALA A 20 -2.40 4.57 -0.21
C ALA A 20 -1.57 3.32 0.16
N TYR A 21 -1.52 2.37 -0.76
CA TYR A 21 -0.85 1.09 -0.61
C TYR A 21 0.23 1.02 -1.67
N VAL A 22 1.49 1.03 -1.25
CA VAL A 22 2.64 1.02 -2.15
C VAL A 22 3.31 -0.33 -2.12
N ALA A 23 3.34 -1.01 -3.26
CA ALA A 23 4.05 -2.25 -3.50
C ALA A 23 5.56 -1.97 -3.63
N ASN A 24 6.35 -2.38 -2.65
CA ASN A 24 7.82 -2.26 -2.63
C ASN A 24 8.50 -3.62 -2.94
N ASN A 25 8.88 -3.82 -4.20
CA ASN A 25 9.40 -5.07 -4.77
C ASN A 25 10.59 -5.65 -3.98
N ASP A 26 11.62 -4.83 -3.77
CA ASP A 26 12.88 -5.27 -3.15
C ASP A 26 12.72 -5.57 -1.65
N SER A 27 11.93 -4.73 -0.96
CA SER A 27 11.69 -4.90 0.48
C SER A 27 10.66 -5.98 0.82
N GLY A 28 9.89 -6.45 -0.17
CA GLY A 28 8.90 -7.51 0.01
C GLY A 28 7.74 -7.15 0.93
N VAL A 29 7.38 -5.86 0.98
CA VAL A 29 6.27 -5.34 1.77
C VAL A 29 5.40 -4.38 0.97
N VAL A 30 4.11 -4.38 1.27
CA VAL A 30 3.20 -3.28 0.91
C VAL A 30 3.23 -2.28 2.06
N THR A 31 3.58 -1.03 1.77
CA THR A 31 3.53 0.05 2.76
C THR A 31 2.20 0.76 2.68
N VAL A 32 1.53 0.90 3.83
CA VAL A 32 0.29 1.66 3.97
C VAL A 32 0.67 3.08 4.37
N VAL A 33 0.20 4.05 3.61
CA VAL A 33 0.42 5.47 3.81
C VAL A 33 -0.91 6.11 4.19
N ASP A 34 -0.94 6.88 5.26
CA ASP A 34 -2.02 7.82 5.55
C ASP A 34 -1.85 9.06 4.69
N VAL A 35 -2.85 9.35 3.87
CA VAL A 35 -2.77 10.41 2.85
C VAL A 35 -2.80 11.79 3.48
N ALA A 36 -3.60 11.99 4.54
CA ALA A 36 -3.78 13.28 5.17
C ALA A 36 -2.50 13.77 5.87
N SER A 37 -1.89 12.92 6.69
CA SER A 37 -0.63 13.20 7.40
C SER A 37 0.61 13.06 6.51
N ARG A 38 0.46 12.45 5.32
CA ARG A 38 1.58 12.05 4.46
C ARG A 38 2.58 11.16 5.18
N GLY A 39 2.07 10.35 6.12
CA GLY A 39 2.83 9.49 7.02
C GLY A 39 2.65 8.01 6.71
N MET A 40 3.59 7.18 7.16
CA MET A 40 3.42 5.73 7.12
C MET A 40 2.43 5.28 8.20
N ALA A 41 1.36 4.61 7.81
CA ALA A 41 0.36 4.03 8.70
C ALA A 41 0.65 2.57 9.05
N GLY A 42 1.42 1.84 8.23
CA GLY A 42 1.78 0.45 8.52
C GLY A 42 2.47 -0.27 7.37
N ARG A 43 2.75 -1.56 7.57
CA ARG A 43 3.34 -2.46 6.57
C ARG A 43 2.65 -3.82 6.56
N ILE A 44 2.51 -4.39 5.38
CA ILE A 44 1.95 -5.71 5.14
C ILE A 44 3.04 -6.57 4.47
N PRO A 45 3.50 -7.67 5.09
CA PRO A 45 4.41 -8.61 4.46
C PRO A 45 3.78 -9.26 3.22
N ALA A 46 4.53 -9.32 2.12
CA ALA A 46 4.08 -9.93 0.87
C ALA A 46 5.15 -10.78 0.15
N GLY A 47 6.41 -10.68 0.58
CA GLY A 47 7.55 -11.37 -0.05
C GLY A 47 8.15 -10.58 -1.22
N ARG A 48 9.38 -10.90 -1.61
CA ARG A 48 10.08 -10.18 -2.69
C ARG A 48 9.47 -10.49 -4.07
N GLY A 49 9.71 -9.62 -5.04
CA GLY A 49 9.23 -9.81 -6.41
C GLY A 49 7.79 -9.34 -6.65
N LEU A 50 7.16 -8.72 -5.65
CA LEU A 50 5.82 -8.15 -5.79
C LEU A 50 5.81 -7.01 -6.84
N HIS A 51 4.82 -7.04 -7.73
CA HIS A 51 4.73 -6.13 -8.88
C HIS A 51 3.50 -5.23 -8.82
N GLY A 52 2.32 -5.80 -8.57
CA GLY A 52 1.05 -5.08 -8.51
C GLY A 52 0.38 -5.18 -7.15
N VAL A 53 -0.47 -4.21 -6.83
CA VAL A 53 -1.38 -4.25 -5.69
C VAL A 53 -2.74 -3.75 -6.15
N ALA A 54 -3.80 -4.43 -5.71
CA ALA A 54 -5.17 -4.00 -5.92
C ALA A 54 -5.87 -3.92 -4.56
N VAL A 55 -6.66 -2.87 -4.36
CA VAL A 55 -7.47 -2.70 -3.15
C VAL A 55 -8.90 -3.01 -3.53
N ARG A 56 -9.49 -3.99 -2.84
CA ARG A 56 -10.93 -4.24 -2.88
C ARG A 56 -11.50 -4.05 -1.48
N GLU A 57 -12.52 -3.23 -1.35
CA GLU A 57 -13.34 -3.20 -0.14
C GLU A 57 -14.47 -4.20 -0.35
N TRP A 58 -14.42 -5.31 0.38
CA TRP A 58 -15.49 -6.28 0.36
C TRP A 58 -16.59 -5.80 1.32
N GLU A 59 -17.70 -5.31 0.76
CA GLU A 59 -18.94 -5.13 1.51
C GLU A 59 -19.69 -6.47 1.48
N TRP A 60 -19.80 -7.13 2.63
CA TRP A 60 -20.68 -8.29 2.77
C TRP A 60 -22.14 -7.82 2.68
N PRO A 61 -22.99 -8.38 1.79
CA PRO A 61 -24.40 -8.06 1.79
C PRO A 61 -24.98 -8.62 3.09
N ARG A 62 -25.54 -7.75 3.94
CA ARG A 62 -26.32 -8.19 5.10
C ARG A 62 -27.43 -9.14 4.66
#